data_AF-T0ZRR0-F1
#
_entry.id   AF-T0ZRR0-F1
#
_cell.length_a   1.000
_cell.length_b   1.000
_cell.length_c   1.000
_cell.angle_alpha   90.00
_cell.angle_beta   90.00
_cell.angle_gamma   90.00
#
_symmetry.space_group_name_H-M   'P 1'
#
loop_
_entity.id
_entity.type
_entity.pdbx_description
1 polymer ?
#
loop_
_entity_poly.entity_id
_entity_poly.type
_entity_poly.pdbx_seq_one_letter_code
_entity_poly.pdbx_strand_id
1 'polypeptide(L)'
;MPSEISAMLVSLGQIFGHIDLLLFDRGFYSKDLIMKLNNVGINYLIFVPKNPQVKGELSFMHHSEKRIMLHEFSLYRDGKKVSDSVHLAFLKQIFDHRTEAYYDWCFATSIAEPDLDHLIAKYKFRWRIETMFRVQDECGLKTKSKDIRIRYFLFACEQLVESIWYLFYHKEVSFKRYLIELSEACTVMVNNVERKERTRKQL
;
A
#
# COMPACT_ATOMS: atom_id res chain seq x y z
N MET A 1 8.88 -13.27 7.13
CA MET A 1 7.78 -12.29 7.27
C MET A 1 8.09 -11.20 8.30
N PRO A 2 8.15 -11.43 9.63
CA PRO A 2 8.37 -10.33 10.58
C PRO A 2 9.76 -9.70 10.50
N SER A 3 10.80 -10.46 10.13
CA SER A 3 12.19 -9.97 10.00
C SER A 3 12.38 -9.08 8.78
N GLU A 4 11.80 -9.45 7.64
CA GLU A 4 11.86 -8.67 6.40
C GLU A 4 11.17 -7.31 6.59
N ILE A 5 9.97 -7.29 7.20
CA ILE A 5 9.27 -6.03 7.49
C ILE A 5 10.11 -5.15 8.41
N SER A 6 10.70 -5.70 9.48
CA SER A 6 11.58 -4.94 10.36
C SER A 6 12.78 -4.32 9.61
N ALA A 7 13.43 -5.08 8.74
CA ALA A 7 14.54 -4.57 7.93
C ALA A 7 14.07 -3.46 6.98
N MET A 8 12.90 -3.64 6.36
CA MET A 8 12.30 -2.62 5.50
C MET A 8 11.97 -1.33 6.27
N LEU A 9 11.43 -1.42 7.48
CA LEU A 9 11.08 -0.24 8.27
C LEU A 9 12.30 0.66 8.57
N VAL A 10 13.44 0.05 8.86
CA VAL A 10 14.71 0.79 9.07
C VAL A 10 15.10 1.52 7.79
N SER A 11 15.10 0.82 6.65
CA SER A 11 15.43 1.43 5.35
C SER A 11 14.44 2.52 4.95
N LEU A 12 13.14 2.32 5.18
CA LEU A 12 12.11 3.30 4.86
C LEU A 12 12.26 4.58 5.71
N GLY A 13 12.58 4.44 7.00
CA GLY A 13 12.87 5.59 7.86
C GLY A 13 14.09 6.40 7.37
N GLN A 14 15.14 5.72 6.89
CA GLN A 14 16.31 6.39 6.33
C GLN A 14 16.01 7.12 5.01
N ILE A 15 15.14 6.57 4.16
CA ILE A 15 14.82 7.13 2.84
C ILE A 15 13.83 8.29 2.96
N PHE A 16 12.77 8.13 3.75
CA PHE A 16 11.63 9.05 3.78
C PHE A 16 11.64 10.00 4.99
N GLY A 17 12.53 9.78 5.96
CA GLY A 17 12.65 10.59 7.18
C GLY A 17 11.53 10.29 8.19
N HIS A 18 10.30 10.67 7.88
CA HIS A 18 9.13 10.46 8.73
C HIS A 18 8.05 9.66 8.03
N ILE A 19 7.56 8.60 8.70
CA ILE A 19 6.45 7.77 8.21
C ILE A 19 5.25 8.03 9.12
N ASP A 20 4.23 8.69 8.59
CA ASP A 20 3.06 9.10 9.36
C ASP A 20 2.20 7.91 9.80
N LEU A 21 2.01 6.92 8.92
CA LEU A 21 1.10 5.81 9.13
C LEU A 21 1.39 4.64 8.19
N LEU A 22 1.50 3.43 8.74
CA LEU A 22 1.60 2.18 8.00
C LEU A 22 0.24 1.49 7.90
N LEU A 23 -0.13 1.05 6.70
CA LEU A 23 -1.39 0.35 6.45
C LEU A 23 -1.14 -1.11 6.10
N PHE A 24 -1.74 -2.03 6.86
CA PHE A 24 -1.56 -3.47 6.71
C PHE A 24 -2.88 -4.19 6.48
N ASP A 25 -2.87 -5.18 5.59
CA ASP A 25 -4.03 -6.04 5.37
C ASP A 25 -4.17 -7.13 6.46
N ARG A 26 -5.28 -7.86 6.44
CA ARG A 26 -5.65 -8.91 7.40
C ARG A 26 -4.62 -10.00 7.58
N GLY A 27 -3.87 -10.35 6.53
CA GLY A 27 -2.80 -11.35 6.59
C GLY A 27 -1.62 -10.97 7.50
N PHE A 28 -1.51 -9.69 7.87
CA PHE A 28 -0.44 -9.19 8.73
C PHE A 28 -0.84 -9.05 10.20
N TYR A 29 -2.10 -9.37 10.56
CA TYR A 29 -2.54 -9.37 11.95
C TYR A 29 -1.85 -10.48 12.75
N SER A 30 -0.70 -10.14 13.35
CA SER A 30 0.11 -11.03 14.18
C SER A 30 0.68 -10.26 15.37
N LYS A 31 0.72 -10.93 16.51
CA LYS A 31 1.24 -10.33 17.74
C LYS A 31 2.73 -9.97 17.64
N ASP A 32 3.53 -10.79 16.95
CA ASP A 32 4.95 -10.49 16.70
C ASP A 32 5.16 -9.21 15.88
N LEU A 33 4.35 -8.97 14.84
CA LEU A 33 4.44 -7.75 14.06
C LEU A 33 4.02 -6.53 14.88
N ILE A 34 2.89 -6.63 15.60
CA ILE A 34 2.38 -5.58 16.48
C ILE A 34 3.45 -5.15 17.48
N MET A 35 4.08 -6.09 18.19
CA MET A 35 5.16 -5.77 19.13
C MET A 35 6.34 -5.07 18.47
N LYS A 36 6.73 -5.50 17.28
CA LYS A 36 7.82 -4.87 16.53
C LYS A 36 7.46 -3.44 16.14
N LEU A 37 6.24 -3.20 15.68
CA LEU A 37 5.78 -1.87 15.31
C LEU A 37 5.69 -0.93 16.52
N ASN A 38 5.16 -1.43 17.65
CA ASN A 38 5.15 -0.71 18.93
C ASN A 38 6.56 -0.29 19.34
N ASN A 39 7.54 -1.19 19.26
CA ASN A 39 8.94 -0.90 19.60
C ASN A 39 9.60 0.13 18.67
N VAL A 40 9.19 0.19 17.41
CA VAL A 40 9.71 1.16 16.43
C VAL A 40 9.04 2.53 16.59
N GLY A 41 7.85 2.59 17.21
CA GLY A 41 7.14 3.84 17.48
C GLY A 41 6.48 4.48 16.26
N ILE A 42 6.31 3.74 15.16
CA ILE A 42 5.61 4.21 13.96
C ILE A 42 4.13 3.88 14.07
N ASN A 43 3.26 4.83 13.73
CA ASN A 43 1.83 4.59 13.73
C ASN A 43 1.42 3.57 12.68
N TYR A 44 0.47 2.70 13.03
CA TYR A 44 -0.02 1.69 12.10
C TYR A 44 -1.53 1.45 12.21
N LEU A 45 -2.11 0.92 11.13
CA LEU A 45 -3.43 0.32 11.10
C LEU A 45 -3.34 -1.06 10.45
N ILE A 46 -3.69 -2.10 11.19
CA ILE A 46 -3.81 -3.47 10.68
C ILE A 46 -5.28 -3.85 10.68
N PHE A 47 -5.82 -4.25 9.52
CA PHE A 47 -7.19 -4.75 9.48
C PHE A 47 -7.26 -6.12 10.17
N VAL A 48 -8.16 -6.28 11.15
CA VAL A 48 -8.23 -7.50 11.95
C VAL A 48 -9.19 -8.50 11.29
N PRO A 49 -8.81 -9.78 11.12
CA PRO A 49 -9.73 -10.80 10.65
C PRO A 49 -10.89 -10.99 11.64
N LYS A 50 -12.08 -11.37 11.14
CA LYS A 50 -13.27 -11.64 11.95
C LYS A 50 -13.13 -12.95 12.74
N ASN A 51 -12.25 -12.95 13.74
CA ASN A 51 -12.06 -14.04 14.69
C ASN A 51 -13.22 -14.07 15.72
N PRO A 52 -13.35 -15.13 16.54
CA PRO A 52 -14.44 -15.25 17.51
C PRO A 52 -14.52 -14.07 18.50
N GLN A 53 -13.37 -13.54 18.95
CA GLN A 53 -13.32 -12.39 19.86
C GLN A 53 -13.91 -11.13 19.21
N VAL A 54 -13.49 -10.82 17.99
CA VAL A 54 -13.97 -9.67 17.22
C VAL A 54 -15.46 -9.81 16.91
N LYS A 55 -15.91 -11.00 16.53
CA LYS A 55 -17.33 -11.29 16.30
C LYS A 55 -18.16 -11.13 17.57
N GLY A 56 -17.64 -11.58 18.71
CA GLY A 56 -18.26 -11.42 20.02
C GLY A 56 -18.48 -9.95 20.34
N GLU A 57 -17.42 -9.14 20.30
CA GLU A 57 -17.52 -7.71 20.60
C GLU A 57 -18.50 -6.97 19.66
N LEU A 58 -18.38 -7.22 18.35
CA LEU A 58 -19.28 -6.63 17.35
C LEU A 58 -20.75 -7.08 17.49
N SER A 59 -21.04 -8.18 18.19
CA SER A 59 -22.42 -8.64 18.38
C SER A 59 -23.17 -7.85 19.46
N PHE A 60 -22.43 -7.24 20.40
CA PHE A 60 -22.98 -6.41 21.47
C PHE A 60 -23.03 -4.91 21.10
N MET A 61 -22.49 -4.53 19.95
CA MET A 61 -22.49 -3.15 19.46
C MET A 61 -23.76 -2.82 18.69
N HIS A 62 -24.25 -1.60 18.87
CA HIS A 62 -25.38 -1.04 18.13
C HIS A 62 -24.99 -0.63 16.71
N HIS A 63 -26.00 -0.44 15.86
CA HIS A 63 -25.81 0.05 14.50
C HIS A 63 -25.04 1.38 14.49
N SER A 64 -24.04 1.51 13.62
CA SER A 64 -23.15 2.68 13.51
C SER A 64 -22.33 3.01 14.76
N GLU A 65 -22.32 2.15 15.78
CA GLU A 65 -21.48 2.33 16.96
C GLU A 65 -19.99 2.18 16.60
N LYS A 66 -19.16 3.01 17.24
CA LYS A 66 -17.70 2.99 17.13
C LYS A 66 -17.11 2.92 18.53
N ARG A 67 -16.14 2.04 18.74
CA ARG A 67 -15.54 1.78 20.05
C ARG A 67 -14.06 1.50 19.92
N ILE A 68 -13.28 1.91 20.91
CA ILE A 68 -11.87 1.51 21.06
C ILE A 68 -11.73 0.71 22.35
N MET A 69 -10.94 -0.35 22.29
CA MET A 69 -10.60 -1.18 23.44
C MET A 69 -9.10 -1.45 23.46
N LEU A 70 -8.47 -1.33 24.62
CA LEU A 70 -7.10 -1.81 24.82
C LEU A 70 -7.11 -3.34 24.93
N HIS A 71 -6.34 -4.00 24.09
CA HIS A 71 -6.18 -5.45 24.10
C HIS A 71 -4.75 -5.81 24.50
N GLU A 72 -4.59 -6.42 25.67
CA GLU A 72 -3.33 -6.97 26.13
C GLU A 72 -3.10 -8.37 25.58
N PHE A 73 -1.86 -8.68 25.22
CA PHE A 73 -1.46 -9.99 24.76
C PHE A 73 -0.05 -10.34 25.23
N SER A 74 0.28 -11.64 25.20
CA SER A 74 1.63 -12.12 25.49
C SER A 74 2.10 -13.13 24.46
N LEU A 75 3.42 -13.22 24.30
CA LEU A 75 4.17 -14.19 23.49
C LEU A 75 5.25 -14.85 24.34
N TYR A 76 5.69 -16.04 23.92
CA TYR A 76 6.95 -16.60 24.40
C TYR A 76 8.05 -16.32 23.37
N ARG A 77 9.15 -15.69 23.81
CA ARG A 77 10.34 -15.44 23.01
C ARG A 77 11.58 -15.79 23.84
N ASP A 78 12.47 -16.60 23.27
CA ASP A 78 13.71 -17.06 23.91
C ASP A 78 13.48 -17.61 25.35
N GLY A 79 12.41 -18.39 25.52
CA GLY A 79 12.03 -18.98 26.81
C GLY A 79 11.39 -18.01 27.81
N LYS A 80 11.21 -16.73 27.45
CA LYS A 80 10.59 -15.71 28.32
C LYS A 80 9.22 -15.29 27.80
N LYS A 81 8.27 -15.12 28.72
CA LYS A 81 6.97 -14.51 28.42
C LYS A 81 7.16 -13.00 28.30
N VAL A 82 6.83 -12.44 27.14
CA VAL A 82 6.84 -11.00 26.87
C VAL A 82 5.40 -10.57 26.63
N SER A 83 4.97 -9.52 27.33
CA SER A 83 3.63 -8.94 27.20
C SER A 83 3.69 -7.60 26.48
N ASP A 84 2.62 -7.29 25.76
CA ASP A 84 2.42 -6.00 25.09
C ASP A 84 0.91 -5.75 24.92
N SER A 85 0.54 -4.59 24.39
CA SER A 85 -0.85 -4.20 24.19
C SER A 85 -1.06 -3.52 22.84
N VAL A 86 -2.32 -3.51 22.38
CA VAL A 86 -2.72 -2.86 21.14
C VAL A 86 -4.14 -2.33 21.26
N HIS A 87 -4.43 -1.18 20.65
CA HIS A 87 -5.79 -0.67 20.59
C HIS A 87 -6.55 -1.38 19.46
N LEU A 88 -7.74 -1.90 19.77
CA LEU A 88 -8.68 -2.44 18.82
C LEU A 88 -9.80 -1.42 18.60
N ALA A 89 -9.87 -0.86 17.39
CA ALA A 89 -10.93 0.05 16.97
C ALA A 89 -12.02 -0.73 16.22
N PHE A 90 -13.20 -0.83 16.82
CA PHE A 90 -14.38 -1.49 16.28
C PHE A 90 -15.34 -0.47 15.67
N LEU A 91 -15.86 -0.78 14.48
CA LEU A 91 -16.85 0.05 13.79
C LEU A 91 -17.96 -0.87 13.26
N LYS A 92 -19.17 -0.72 13.78
CA LYS A 92 -20.30 -1.61 13.51
C LYS A 92 -21.15 -1.11 12.36
N GLN A 93 -21.40 -1.97 11.37
CA GLN A 93 -22.31 -1.73 10.25
C GLN A 93 -22.13 -0.33 9.63
N ILE A 94 -20.92 -0.04 9.18
CA ILE A 94 -20.63 1.19 8.44
C ILE A 94 -21.07 1.01 7.00
N PHE A 95 -21.87 1.95 6.49
CA PHE A 95 -22.34 1.94 5.12
C PHE A 95 -21.18 2.26 4.15
N ASP A 96 -21.00 1.44 3.12
CA ASP A 96 -20.09 1.70 2.02
C ASP A 96 -20.88 2.07 0.77
N HIS A 97 -20.82 3.35 0.38
CA HIS A 97 -21.50 3.88 -0.81
C HIS A 97 -21.08 3.20 -2.11
N ARG A 98 -19.88 2.60 -2.20
CA ARG A 98 -19.41 1.98 -3.44
C ARG A 98 -20.08 0.64 -3.72
N THR A 99 -20.40 -0.09 -2.66
CA THR A 99 -20.99 -1.44 -2.74
C THR A 99 -22.43 -1.48 -2.26
N GLU A 100 -22.98 -0.33 -1.83
CA GLU A 100 -24.33 -0.17 -1.29
C GLU A 100 -24.66 -1.16 -0.16
N ALA A 101 -23.69 -1.42 0.71
CA ALA A 101 -23.80 -2.44 1.76
C ALA A 101 -23.14 -2.00 3.07
N TYR A 102 -23.57 -2.64 4.17
CA TYR A 102 -23.06 -2.39 5.51
C TYR A 102 -21.95 -3.38 5.88
N TYR A 103 -20.85 -2.87 6.43
CA TYR A 103 -19.71 -3.67 6.85
C TYR A 103 -19.29 -3.38 8.28
N ASP A 104 -18.95 -4.45 8.99
CA ASP A 104 -18.24 -4.35 10.26
C ASP A 104 -16.73 -4.29 10.02
N TRP A 105 -16.06 -3.37 10.70
CA TRP A 105 -14.61 -3.18 10.66
C TRP A 105 -14.01 -3.32 12.06
N CYS A 106 -12.80 -3.87 12.11
CA CYS A 106 -11.99 -3.92 13.33
C CYS A 106 -10.54 -3.67 12.93
N PHE A 107 -9.88 -2.69 13.54
CA PHE A 107 -8.49 -2.35 13.28
C PHE A 107 -7.65 -2.49 14.54
N ALA A 108 -6.44 -3.04 14.39
CA ALA A 108 -5.41 -2.96 15.42
C ALA A 108 -4.53 -1.75 15.13
N THR A 109 -4.33 -0.89 16.12
CA THR A 109 -3.64 0.40 15.96
C THR A 109 -2.79 0.75 17.18
N SER A 110 -1.69 1.45 16.96
CA SER A 110 -0.88 2.09 18.01
C SER A 110 -1.47 3.43 18.48
N ILE A 111 -2.38 4.01 17.71
CA ILE A 111 -3.00 5.30 18.01
C ILE A 111 -4.02 5.07 19.12
N ALA A 112 -3.84 5.73 20.28
CA ALA A 112 -4.75 5.58 21.42
C ALA A 112 -6.13 6.20 21.16
N GLU A 113 -6.14 7.39 20.54
CA GLU A 113 -7.35 8.15 20.21
C GLU A 113 -7.42 8.40 18.69
N PRO A 114 -7.62 7.36 17.86
CA PRO A 114 -7.77 7.53 16.43
C PRO A 114 -9.09 8.23 16.13
N ASP A 115 -9.05 9.07 15.11
CA ASP A 115 -10.25 9.60 14.46
C ASP A 115 -11.04 8.46 13.80
N LEU A 116 -12.05 7.96 14.54
CA LEU A 116 -12.89 6.84 14.12
C LEU A 116 -13.83 7.20 12.95
N ASP A 117 -14.06 8.48 12.69
CA ASP A 117 -14.86 8.93 11.55
C ASP A 117 -14.08 8.79 10.25
N HIS A 118 -12.79 9.12 10.28
CA HIS A 118 -11.93 9.07 9.08
C HIS A 118 -11.07 7.80 8.99
N LEU A 119 -11.18 6.88 9.96
CA LEU A 119 -10.34 5.68 10.02
C LEU A 119 -10.46 4.79 8.76
N ILE A 120 -11.69 4.56 8.31
CA ILE A 120 -11.96 3.76 7.10
C ILE A 120 -11.43 4.48 5.86
N ALA A 121 -11.59 5.80 5.76
CA ALA A 121 -11.07 6.58 4.64
C ALA A 121 -9.53 6.50 4.57
N LYS A 122 -8.85 6.65 5.72
CA LYS A 122 -7.39 6.45 5.83
C LYS A 122 -6.99 5.03 5.41
N TYR A 123 -7.69 4.01 5.89
CA TYR A 123 -7.39 2.63 5.55
C TYR A 123 -7.59 2.31 4.06
N LYS A 124 -8.61 2.90 3.41
CA LYS A 124 -8.87 2.71 1.98
C LYS A 124 -7.70 3.17 1.09
N PHE A 125 -6.80 4.03 1.55
CA PHE A 125 -5.57 4.34 0.81
C PHE A 125 -4.69 3.10 0.57
N ARG A 126 -4.81 2.04 1.37
CA ARG A 126 -4.16 0.75 1.12
C ARG A 126 -4.49 0.18 -0.27
N TRP A 127 -5.70 0.41 -0.79
CA TRP A 127 -6.09 -0.05 -2.13
C TRP A 127 -5.29 0.61 -3.25
N ARG A 128 -4.61 1.74 -3.00
CA ARG A 128 -3.73 2.36 -4.00
C ARG A 128 -2.64 1.39 -4.46
N ILE A 129 -2.15 0.51 -3.59
CA ILE A 129 -1.17 -0.52 -3.96
C ILE A 129 -1.73 -1.45 -5.04
N GLU A 130 -3.00 -1.88 -4.90
CA GLU A 130 -3.65 -2.73 -5.92
C GLU A 130 -3.84 -1.97 -7.25
N THR A 131 -4.14 -0.67 -7.18
CA THR A 131 -4.20 0.19 -8.36
C THR A 131 -2.85 0.30 -9.04
N MET A 132 -1.78 0.53 -8.28
CA MET A 132 -0.42 0.66 -8.80
C MET A 132 0.07 -0.64 -9.43
N PHE A 133 -0.22 -1.81 -8.85
CA PHE A 133 0.12 -3.08 -9.48
C PHE A 133 -0.55 -3.26 -10.86
N ARG A 134 -1.81 -2.83 -11.02
CA ARG A 134 -2.48 -2.88 -12.33
C ARG A 134 -1.85 -1.92 -13.35
N VAL A 135 -1.45 -0.73 -12.91
CA VAL A 135 -0.73 0.26 -13.73
C VAL A 135 0.62 -0.30 -14.17
N GLN A 136 1.35 -0.91 -13.24
CA GLN A 136 2.64 -1.52 -13.53
C GLN A 136 2.51 -2.69 -14.52
N ASP A 137 1.48 -3.53 -14.38
CA ASP A 137 1.18 -4.60 -15.34
C ASP A 137 0.94 -4.07 -16.76
N GLU A 138 0.34 -2.87 -16.90
CA GLU A 138 0.15 -2.20 -18.19
C GLU A 138 1.45 -1.63 -18.77
N CYS A 139 2.42 -1.24 -17.93
CA CYS A 139 3.73 -0.71 -18.35
C CYS A 139 4.77 -1.81 -18.63
N GLY A 140 4.49 -3.06 -18.26
CA GLY A 140 5.47 -4.14 -18.18
C GLY A 140 6.28 -4.37 -19.46
N LEU A 141 7.58 -4.08 -19.41
CA LEU A 141 8.54 -4.32 -20.47
C LEU A 141 8.98 -5.80 -20.43
N LYS A 142 8.31 -6.63 -21.22
CA LYS A 142 8.58 -8.07 -21.27
C LYS A 142 9.99 -8.36 -21.79
N THR A 143 10.76 -9.12 -21.02
CA THR A 143 12.10 -9.60 -21.39
C THR A 143 12.26 -11.09 -21.16
N LYS A 144 13.05 -11.76 -22.01
CA LYS A 144 13.47 -13.16 -21.80
C LYS A 144 14.85 -13.25 -21.14
N SER A 145 15.53 -12.12 -20.90
CA SER A 145 16.84 -12.11 -20.28
C SER A 145 16.79 -12.72 -18.87
N LYS A 146 17.80 -13.52 -18.52
CA LYS A 146 18.00 -14.03 -17.16
C LYS A 146 18.93 -13.14 -16.33
N ASP A 147 19.55 -12.13 -16.95
CA ASP A 147 20.44 -11.20 -16.27
C ASP A 147 19.63 -10.23 -15.40
N ILE A 148 19.90 -10.24 -14.09
CA ILE A 148 19.25 -9.38 -13.12
C ILE A 148 19.44 -7.89 -13.41
N ARG A 149 20.59 -7.51 -13.98
CA ARG A 149 20.90 -6.11 -14.32
C ARG A 149 19.97 -5.60 -15.41
N ILE A 150 19.71 -6.43 -16.41
CA ILE A 150 18.77 -6.11 -17.50
C ILE A 150 17.35 -6.00 -16.95
N ARG A 151 16.93 -6.95 -16.10
CA ARG A 151 15.58 -6.91 -15.49
C ARG A 151 15.39 -5.69 -14.61
N TYR A 152 16.38 -5.36 -13.80
CA TYR A 152 16.34 -4.18 -12.93
C TYR A 152 16.33 -2.88 -13.73
N PHE A 153 17.13 -2.79 -14.79
CA PHE A 153 17.11 -1.62 -15.67
C PHE A 153 15.73 -1.40 -16.30
N LEU A 154 15.10 -2.45 -16.84
CA LEU A 154 13.77 -2.36 -17.41
C LEU A 154 12.72 -1.96 -16.36
N PHE A 155 12.78 -2.58 -15.17
CA PHE A 155 11.93 -2.20 -14.05
C PHE A 155 12.11 -0.71 -13.68
N ALA A 156 13.35 -0.21 -13.59
CA ALA A 156 13.60 1.20 -13.30
C ALA A 156 13.04 2.13 -14.38
N CYS A 157 13.09 1.73 -15.65
CA CYS A 157 12.42 2.46 -16.74
C CYS A 157 10.90 2.47 -16.57
N GLU A 158 10.28 1.35 -16.20
CA GLU A 158 8.84 1.29 -15.90
C GLU A 158 8.47 2.26 -14.77
N GLN A 159 9.24 2.25 -13.67
CA GLN A 159 9.02 3.15 -12.53
C GLN A 159 9.14 4.63 -12.92
N LEU A 160 10.06 4.96 -13.82
CA LEU A 160 10.22 6.32 -14.33
C LEU A 160 9.01 6.76 -15.16
N VAL A 161 8.55 5.92 -16.09
CA VAL A 161 7.39 6.22 -16.94
C VAL A 161 6.13 6.39 -16.10
N GLU A 162 5.93 5.52 -15.12
CA GLU A 162 4.85 5.61 -14.14
C GLU A 162 4.94 6.90 -13.31
N SER A 163 6.12 7.25 -12.82
CA SER A 163 6.33 8.46 -12.00
C SER A 163 6.02 9.73 -12.79
N ILE A 164 6.40 9.79 -14.07
CA ILE A 164 6.09 10.94 -14.94
C ILE A 164 4.57 11.06 -15.11
N TRP A 165 3.88 9.96 -15.41
CA TRP A 165 2.42 9.97 -15.49
C TRP A 165 1.79 10.42 -14.17
N TYR A 166 2.22 9.84 -13.06
CA TYR A 166 1.67 10.14 -11.74
C TYR A 166 1.89 11.61 -11.36
N LEU A 167 3.05 12.19 -11.65
CA LEU A 167 3.33 13.57 -11.27
C LEU A 167 2.62 14.60 -12.16
N PHE A 168 2.54 14.34 -13.47
CA PHE A 168 2.14 15.37 -14.43
C PHE A 168 0.79 15.12 -15.10
N TYR A 169 0.34 13.87 -15.24
CA TYR A 169 -0.73 13.52 -16.18
C TYR A 169 -1.90 12.74 -15.56
N HIS A 170 -1.76 12.18 -14.34
CA HIS A 170 -2.76 11.27 -13.76
C HIS A 170 -4.15 11.87 -13.54
N LYS A 171 -4.25 13.20 -13.45
CA LYS A 171 -5.53 13.91 -13.31
C LYS A 171 -6.23 14.12 -14.65
N GLU A 172 -5.51 14.04 -15.75
CA GLU A 172 -5.98 14.40 -17.08
C GLU A 172 -6.24 13.16 -17.94
N VAL A 173 -5.35 12.17 -17.87
CA VAL A 173 -5.40 10.97 -18.70
C VAL A 173 -5.15 9.71 -17.88
N SER A 174 -5.83 8.62 -18.25
CA SER A 174 -5.52 7.30 -17.70
C SER A 174 -4.12 6.86 -18.12
N PHE A 175 -3.49 6.00 -17.31
CA PHE A 175 -2.13 5.53 -17.59
C PHE A 175 -2.01 4.86 -18.96
N LYS A 176 -2.96 3.98 -19.31
CA LYS A 176 -3.05 3.37 -20.64
C LYS A 176 -3.11 4.39 -21.77
N ARG A 177 -3.89 5.46 -21.63
CA ARG A 177 -3.99 6.52 -22.64
C ARG A 177 -2.67 7.27 -22.76
N TYR A 178 -2.05 7.60 -21.63
CA TYR A 178 -0.73 8.21 -21.58
C TYR A 178 0.33 7.37 -22.31
N LEU A 179 0.35 6.05 -22.12
CA LEU A 179 1.29 5.16 -22.83
C LEU A 179 1.10 5.16 -24.35
N ILE A 180 -0.16 5.20 -24.81
CA ILE A 180 -0.47 5.27 -26.25
C ILE A 180 0.07 6.57 -26.84
N GLU A 181 -0.22 7.71 -26.20
CA GLU A 181 0.21 9.03 -26.67
C GLU A 181 1.74 9.19 -26.61
N LEU A 182 2.38 8.67 -25.56
CA LEU A 182 3.84 8.64 -25.44
C LEU A 182 4.47 7.82 -26.57
N SER A 183 3.91 6.65 -26.89
CA SER A 183 4.38 5.79 -27.98
C SER A 183 4.25 6.47 -29.35
N GLU A 184 3.12 7.14 -29.60
CA GLU A 184 2.88 7.92 -30.82
C GLU A 184 3.90 9.06 -30.97
N ALA A 185 4.12 9.83 -29.89
CA ALA A 185 5.09 10.93 -29.87
C ALA A 185 6.52 10.43 -30.15
N CYS A 186 6.94 9.35 -29.47
CA CYS A 186 8.24 8.73 -29.69
C CYS A 186 8.40 8.26 -31.14
N THR A 187 7.37 7.63 -31.72
CA THR A 187 7.40 7.15 -33.11
C THR A 187 7.58 8.29 -34.10
N VAL A 188 6.86 9.40 -33.90
CA VAL A 188 7.01 10.61 -34.73
C VAL A 188 8.42 11.19 -34.62
N MET A 189 8.98 11.25 -33.41
CA MET A 189 10.35 11.74 -33.19
C MET A 189 11.39 10.89 -33.92
N VAL A 190 11.33 9.56 -33.78
CA VAL A 190 12.24 8.64 -34.48
C VAL A 190 12.15 8.80 -35.99
N ASN A 191 10.94 8.81 -36.55
CA ASN A 191 10.71 8.99 -37.98
C ASN A 191 11.29 10.33 -38.49
N ASN A 192 11.18 11.40 -37.71
CA ASN A 192 11.72 12.70 -38.08
C ASN A 192 13.26 12.72 -38.08
N VAL A 193 13.90 12.03 -37.14
CA VAL A 193 15.36 11.86 -37.10
C VAL A 193 15.84 11.07 -38.32
N GLU A 194 15.22 9.93 -38.61
CA GLU A 194 15.58 9.11 -39.77
C GLU A 194 15.43 9.87 -41.09
N ARG A 195 14.36 10.65 -41.24
CA ARG A 195 14.16 11.51 -42.42
C ARG A 195 15.30 12.50 -42.59
N LYS A 196 15.72 13.19 -41.52
CA LYS A 196 16.83 14.14 -41.55
C LYS A 196 18.15 13.47 -41.93
N GLU A 197 18.41 12.27 -41.42
CA GLU A 197 19.61 11.50 -41.76
C GLU A 197 19.64 11.06 -43.22
N ARG A 198 18.49 10.63 -43.78
CA ARG A 198 18.38 10.27 -45.21
C ARG A 198 18.64 11.47 -46.11
N THR A 199 18.08 12.64 -45.80
CA THR A 199 18.33 13.86 -46.56
C THR A 199 19.79 14.30 -46.49
N ARG A 200 20.46 14.12 -45.34
CA ARG A 200 21.90 14.43 -45.19
C ARG A 200 22.83 13.47 -45.94
N LYS A 201 22.43 12.21 -46.15
CA LYS A 201 23.22 11.22 -46.92
C LYS A 201 23.06 11.34 -48.44
N GLN A 202 22.08 12.14 -48.90
CA GLN A 202 21.81 12.38 -50.33
C GLN A 202 22.41 13.70 -50.85
N LEU A 203 23.01 14.50 -49.96
CA LEU A 203 23.82 15.69 -50.24
C LEU A 203 25.30 15.33 -50.15
#